data_AF-A0A1A8JWN7-F1
#
_entry.id   AF-A0A1A8JWN7-F1
#
_cell.length_a   1.000
_cell.length_b   1.000
_cell.length_c   1.000
_cell.angle_alpha   90.00
_cell.angle_beta   90.00
_cell.angle_gamma   90.00
#
_symmetry.space_group_name_H-M   'P 1'
#
loop_
_entity.id
_entity.type
_entity.pdbx_description
1 polymer ?
#
loop_
_entity_poly.entity_id
_entity_poly.type
_entity_poly.pdbx_seq_one_letter_code
_entity_poly.pdbx_strand_id
1 'polypeptide(L)'
;MTVDMDAVLSDFVRSTGAEPGLARDLLEGKNWDFTAALSDFEQLRQVHAGNLTYSFPEERTYQAPEKEMARVGRPVLHRQDEVVQAATEKRLSRGISHASSTIVSLARSHVSSTGGSSNEPLLDTPLCTFQLPDLTVYREDFRSFIERDLIEQSMMVALENAGRLNWWTKVVPNCQSLLPLATSGDGNCLLHAASLGMWGFHDRDLMLRKSLYALMDHGLEREALKRRWRWQQ
;
A
#
# COMPACT_ATOMS: atom_id res chain seq x y z
N MET A 1 4.58 -36.04 -28.86
CA MET A 1 5.60 -35.77 -27.85
C MET A 1 4.88 -35.25 -26.62
N THR A 2 4.87 -36.01 -25.53
CA THR A 2 4.33 -35.55 -24.25
C THR A 2 5.32 -34.54 -23.69
N VAL A 3 4.91 -33.28 -23.57
CA VAL A 3 5.74 -32.24 -22.96
C VAL A 3 5.89 -32.58 -21.48
N ASP A 4 7.13 -32.80 -21.04
CA ASP A 4 7.44 -32.98 -19.62
C ASP A 4 7.35 -31.61 -18.94
N MET A 5 6.20 -31.37 -18.32
CA MET A 5 5.84 -30.09 -17.72
C MET A 5 6.84 -29.68 -16.62
N ASP A 6 7.34 -30.64 -15.83
CA ASP A 6 8.27 -30.34 -14.74
C ASP A 6 9.67 -29.98 -15.27
N ALA A 7 10.08 -30.60 -16.38
CA ALA A 7 11.32 -30.24 -17.08
C ALA A 7 11.24 -28.82 -17.68
N VAL A 8 10.13 -28.49 -18.34
CA VAL A 8 9.92 -27.15 -18.94
C VAL A 8 9.85 -26.06 -17.87
N LEU A 9 9.19 -26.32 -16.74
CA LEU A 9 9.14 -25.39 -15.61
C LEU A 9 10.53 -25.15 -15.01
N SER A 10 11.30 -26.23 -14.80
CA SER A 10 12.65 -26.16 -14.25
C SER A 10 13.60 -25.38 -15.17
N ASP A 11 13.50 -25.60 -16.48
CA ASP A 11 14.29 -24.87 -17.48
C ASP A 11 13.90 -23.39 -17.56
N PHE A 12 12.62 -23.08 -17.40
CA PHE A 12 12.14 -21.70 -17.41
C PHE A 12 12.62 -20.93 -16.18
N VAL A 13 12.49 -21.51 -14.98
CA VAL A 13 13.01 -20.92 -13.72
C VAL A 13 14.51 -20.73 -13.78
N ARG A 14 15.25 -21.73 -14.28
CA ARG A 14 16.71 -21.66 -14.42
C ARG A 14 17.17 -20.59 -15.41
N SER A 15 16.45 -20.38 -16.51
CA SER A 15 16.83 -19.43 -17.56
C SER A 15 16.43 -17.98 -17.25
N THR A 16 15.31 -17.79 -16.54
CA THR A 16 14.75 -16.46 -16.27
C THR A 16 15.03 -15.94 -14.86
N GLY A 17 15.33 -16.82 -13.90
CA GLY A 17 15.39 -16.49 -12.48
C GLY A 17 14.02 -16.16 -11.86
N ALA A 18 12.92 -16.43 -12.59
CA ALA A 18 11.58 -16.19 -12.10
C ALA A 18 11.23 -17.09 -10.92
N GLU A 19 10.49 -16.56 -9.95
CA GLU A 19 9.90 -17.34 -8.86
C GLU A 19 9.08 -18.53 -9.43
N PRO A 20 9.19 -19.75 -8.89
CA PRO A 20 8.54 -20.94 -9.45
C PRO A 20 7.03 -20.81 -9.66
N GLY A 21 6.34 -20.05 -8.79
CA GLY A 21 4.92 -19.77 -8.94
C GLY A 21 4.59 -18.90 -10.16
N LEU A 22 5.38 -17.84 -10.40
CA LEU A 22 5.21 -16.96 -11.55
C LEU A 22 5.58 -17.68 -12.86
N ALA A 23 6.67 -18.45 -12.85
CA ALA A 23 7.08 -19.27 -13.99
C ALA A 23 5.97 -20.25 -14.40
N ARG A 24 5.33 -20.89 -13.43
CA ARG A 24 4.20 -21.79 -13.67
C ARG A 24 2.97 -21.08 -14.21
N ASP A 25 2.60 -19.94 -13.63
CA ASP A 25 1.46 -19.12 -14.10
C ASP A 25 1.65 -18.69 -15.57
N LEU A 26 2.86 -18.27 -15.96
CA LEU A 26 3.19 -17.86 -17.34
C LEU A 26 3.20 -19.03 -18.33
N LEU A 27 3.75 -20.18 -17.93
CA LEU A 27 3.76 -21.39 -18.75
C LEU A 27 2.35 -21.95 -18.92
N GLU A 28 1.55 -22.06 -17.86
CA GLU A 28 0.16 -22.53 -17.95
C GLU A 28 -0.70 -21.59 -18.81
N GLY A 29 -0.50 -20.27 -18.68
CA GLY A 29 -1.20 -19.26 -19.49
C GLY A 29 -0.88 -19.31 -20.99
N LYS A 30 0.24 -19.94 -21.38
CA LYS A 30 0.67 -20.13 -22.78
C LYS A 30 0.67 -21.59 -23.21
N ASN A 31 -0.13 -22.45 -22.56
CA ASN A 31 -0.21 -23.87 -22.91
C ASN A 31 1.15 -24.58 -22.91
N TRP A 32 2.05 -24.22 -21.99
CA TRP A 32 3.42 -24.71 -21.87
C TRP A 32 4.33 -24.38 -23.06
N ASP A 33 3.99 -23.33 -23.83
CA ASP A 33 4.88 -22.76 -24.83
C ASP A 33 5.96 -21.91 -24.16
N PHE A 34 7.19 -22.44 -24.14
CA PHE A 34 8.35 -21.80 -23.53
C PHE A 34 8.67 -20.43 -24.16
N THR A 35 8.52 -20.29 -25.47
CA THR A 35 8.91 -19.07 -26.19
C THR A 35 7.90 -17.95 -25.93
N ALA A 36 6.62 -18.30 -25.96
CA ALA A 36 5.55 -17.36 -25.64
C ALA A 36 5.58 -16.92 -24.17
N ALA A 37 5.84 -17.85 -23.24
CA ALA A 37 5.98 -17.52 -21.81
C ALA A 37 7.21 -16.63 -21.54
N LEU A 38 8.31 -16.84 -22.28
CA LEU A 38 9.52 -16.03 -22.16
C LEU A 38 9.27 -14.59 -22.64
N SER A 39 8.53 -14.43 -23.74
CA SER A 39 8.16 -13.10 -24.25
C SER A 39 7.31 -12.32 -23.23
N ASP A 40 6.32 -12.96 -22.61
CA ASP A 40 5.50 -12.35 -21.56
C ASP A 40 6.36 -11.99 -20.32
N PHE A 41 7.29 -12.85 -19.93
CA PHE A 41 8.23 -12.58 -18.83
C PHE A 41 9.12 -11.37 -19.12
N GLU A 42 9.64 -11.24 -20.35
CA GLU A 42 10.46 -10.10 -20.74
C GLU A 42 9.67 -8.79 -20.77
N GLN A 43 8.40 -8.82 -21.20
CA GLN A 43 7.50 -7.66 -21.13
C GLN A 43 7.26 -7.24 -19.68
N LEU A 44 6.94 -8.19 -18.80
CA LEU A 44 6.81 -7.95 -17.35
C LEU A 44 8.08 -7.34 -16.76
N ARG A 45 9.26 -7.85 -17.15
CA ARG A 45 10.55 -7.32 -16.70
C ARG A 45 10.81 -5.90 -17.23
N GLN A 46 10.44 -5.58 -18.47
CA GLN A 46 10.61 -4.24 -19.04
C GLN A 46 9.69 -3.20 -18.38
N VAL A 47 8.47 -3.58 -18.00
CA VAL A 47 7.56 -2.70 -17.23
C VAL A 47 8.15 -2.37 -15.85
N HIS A 48 8.85 -3.31 -15.22
CA HIS A 48 9.53 -3.07 -13.93
C HIS A 48 10.88 -2.35 -14.08
N ALA A 49 11.62 -2.59 -15.18
CA ALA A 49 12.91 -1.95 -15.45
C ALA A 49 12.79 -0.50 -15.94
N GLY A 50 11.69 -0.14 -16.62
CA GLY A 50 11.42 1.23 -17.07
C GLY A 50 11.29 2.26 -15.94
N ASN A 51 11.13 1.80 -14.70
CA ASN A 51 10.97 2.66 -13.51
C ASN A 51 12.19 2.67 -12.58
N LEU A 52 13.29 1.96 -12.87
CA LEU A 52 14.49 1.93 -12.03
C LEU A 52 15.76 1.75 -12.86
N THR A 53 16.24 2.83 -13.47
CA THR A 53 17.66 2.97 -13.79
C THR A 53 18.34 3.71 -12.64
N TYR A 54 18.89 2.97 -11.69
CA TYR A 54 19.87 3.52 -10.75
C TYR A 54 21.03 2.54 -10.60
N SER A 55 22.17 2.95 -11.14
CA SER A 55 23.45 2.26 -11.05
C SER A 55 23.99 2.41 -9.63
N PHE A 56 24.18 1.30 -8.92
CA PHE A 56 24.89 1.28 -7.64
C PHE A 56 26.41 1.32 -7.87
N PRO A 57 27.18 2.16 -7.14
CA PRO A 57 28.56 1.86 -6.81
C PRO A 57 28.63 1.20 -5.43
N GLU A 58 29.34 0.07 -5.42
CA GLU A 58 29.99 -0.72 -4.36
C GLU A 58 29.80 -0.36 -2.87
N GLU A 59 29.42 -1.43 -2.16
CA GLU A 59 29.69 -1.80 -0.75
C GLU A 59 30.28 -0.76 0.21
N ARG A 60 29.47 -0.41 1.22
CA ARG A 60 29.99 -0.27 2.60
C ARG A 60 29.15 -1.11 3.55
N THR A 61 29.83 -2.05 4.20
CA THR A 61 29.33 -2.91 5.27
C THR A 61 28.83 -2.06 6.44
N TYR A 62 27.53 -2.07 6.70
CA TYR A 62 26.96 -1.52 7.93
C TYR A 62 26.86 -2.63 8.98
N GLN A 63 27.56 -2.47 10.10
CA GLN A 63 27.37 -3.33 11.28
C GLN A 63 26.13 -2.89 12.06
N ALA A 64 25.26 -3.85 12.39
CA ALA A 64 24.12 -3.63 13.26
C ALA A 64 24.57 -3.53 14.73
N PRO A 65 24.04 -2.61 15.54
CA PRO A 65 24.25 -2.64 16.98
C PRO A 65 23.28 -3.65 17.62
N GLU A 66 23.84 -4.66 18.27
CA GLU A 66 23.12 -5.55 19.18
C GLU A 66 22.55 -4.76 20.36
N LYS A 67 21.26 -4.96 20.70
CA LYS A 67 20.76 -4.60 22.02
C LYS A 67 19.63 -5.52 22.47
N GLU A 68 19.85 -6.06 23.67
CA GLU A 68 19.05 -7.03 24.42
C GLU A 68 17.55 -6.75 24.45
N MET A 69 16.76 -7.78 24.16
CA MET A 69 15.33 -7.84 24.47
C MET A 69 15.13 -8.05 25.98
N ALA A 70 14.99 -6.97 26.74
CA ALA A 70 14.42 -7.03 28.07
C ALA A 70 12.89 -7.23 27.97
N ARG A 71 12.38 -8.35 28.48
CA ARG A 71 10.94 -8.60 28.69
C ARG A 71 10.40 -7.58 29.68
N VAL A 72 9.59 -6.62 29.23
CA VAL A 72 8.82 -5.71 30.09
C VAL A 72 7.35 -6.09 30.02
N GLY A 73 6.77 -6.40 31.18
CA GLY A 73 5.36 -6.77 31.33
C GLY A 73 4.40 -5.63 31.01
N ARG A 74 3.19 -6.00 30.55
CA ARG A 74 2.05 -5.12 30.28
C ARG A 74 1.75 -4.19 31.47
N PRO A 75 1.67 -2.86 31.28
CA PRO A 75 0.93 -2.00 32.20
C PRO A 75 -0.56 -2.04 31.82
N VAL A 76 -1.42 -2.29 32.81
CA VAL A 76 -2.87 -2.11 32.72
C VAL A 76 -3.16 -0.60 32.76
N LEU A 77 -3.64 -0.04 31.66
CA LEU A 77 -4.15 1.33 31.60
C LEU A 77 -5.61 1.32 32.07
N HIS A 78 -5.87 1.95 33.21
CA HIS A 78 -7.22 2.25 33.64
C HIS A 78 -7.28 3.74 34.02
N ARG A 79 -8.24 4.46 33.42
CA ARG A 79 -8.73 5.78 33.81
C ARG A 79 -8.06 7.03 33.19
N GLN A 80 -7.99 7.09 31.86
CA GLN A 80 -7.84 8.34 31.07
C GLN A 80 -8.74 8.38 29.80
N ASP A 81 -9.74 7.51 29.70
CA ASP A 81 -10.47 7.28 28.44
C ASP A 81 -11.36 8.44 27.99
N GLU A 82 -12.01 9.19 28.90
CA GLU A 82 -13.04 10.16 28.49
C GLU A 82 -12.49 11.42 27.79
N VAL A 83 -11.34 11.93 28.24
CA VAL A 83 -10.71 13.14 27.64
C VAL A 83 -10.01 12.79 26.33
N VAL A 84 -9.40 11.60 26.27
CA VAL A 84 -8.78 11.09 25.04
C VAL A 84 -9.85 10.73 24.01
N GLN A 85 -10.97 10.11 24.41
CA GLN A 85 -12.09 9.84 23.49
C GLN A 85 -12.68 11.10 22.89
N ALA A 86 -12.99 12.13 23.70
CA ALA A 86 -13.55 13.37 23.16
C ALA A 86 -12.58 14.14 22.24
N ALA A 87 -11.27 14.06 22.51
CA ALA A 87 -10.24 14.61 21.63
C ALA A 87 -10.11 13.80 20.33
N THR A 88 -10.23 12.48 20.42
CA THR A 88 -10.19 11.56 19.27
C THR A 88 -11.43 11.73 18.40
N GLU A 89 -12.63 11.78 18.98
CA GLU A 89 -13.90 12.04 18.29
C GLU A 89 -13.90 13.39 17.55
N LYS A 90 -13.39 14.45 18.17
CA LYS A 90 -13.22 15.75 17.49
C LYS A 90 -12.21 15.67 16.35
N ARG A 91 -11.16 14.85 16.47
CA ARG A 91 -10.16 14.61 15.43
C ARG A 91 -10.75 13.78 14.27
N LEU A 92 -11.69 12.86 14.54
CA LEU A 92 -12.44 12.10 13.53
C LEU A 92 -13.41 12.97 12.70
N SER A 93 -13.91 14.05 13.31
CA SER A 93 -14.73 15.08 12.64
C SER A 93 -13.90 16.11 11.86
N ARG A 94 -12.57 16.01 11.95
CA ARG A 94 -11.60 16.88 11.28
C ARG A 94 -10.73 16.04 10.34
N GLY A 95 -9.98 16.69 9.46
CA GLY A 95 -9.26 16.02 8.36
C GLY A 95 -9.80 16.33 6.96
N ILE A 96 -9.04 15.92 5.96
CA ILE A 96 -9.15 16.39 4.55
C ILE A 96 -10.55 16.17 3.98
N SER A 97 -11.18 15.04 4.30
CA SER A 97 -12.51 14.69 3.79
C SER A 97 -13.65 15.54 4.34
N HIS A 98 -13.40 16.31 5.40
CA HIS A 98 -14.36 17.23 5.99
C HIS A 98 -14.11 18.70 5.63
N ALA A 99 -12.94 19.02 5.06
CA ALA A 99 -12.57 20.40 4.73
C ALA A 99 -13.51 21.04 3.69
N SER A 100 -14.01 20.24 2.74
CA SER A 100 -15.05 20.64 1.80
C SER A 100 -15.88 19.45 1.37
N SER A 101 -17.07 19.28 1.98
CA SER A 101 -17.98 18.18 1.64
C SER A 101 -18.39 18.20 0.17
N THR A 102 -18.62 19.38 -0.41
CA THR A 102 -19.01 19.53 -1.82
C THR A 102 -17.93 19.02 -2.78
N ILE A 103 -16.67 19.41 -2.55
CA ILE A 103 -15.54 18.98 -3.39
C ILE A 103 -15.32 17.48 -3.24
N VAL A 104 -15.35 16.97 -2.02
CA VAL A 104 -15.16 15.55 -1.74
C VAL A 104 -16.28 14.71 -2.36
N SER A 105 -17.53 15.14 -2.25
CA SER A 105 -18.67 14.45 -2.90
C SER A 105 -18.55 14.47 -4.42
N LEU A 106 -18.12 15.59 -5.02
CA LEU A 106 -17.86 15.65 -6.46
C LEU A 106 -16.74 14.67 -6.86
N ALA A 107 -15.62 14.68 -6.15
CA ALA A 107 -14.49 13.77 -6.41
C ALA A 107 -14.90 12.29 -6.30
N ARG A 108 -15.70 11.92 -5.29
CA ARG A 108 -16.26 10.57 -5.18
C ARG A 108 -17.17 10.21 -6.35
N SER A 109 -18.01 11.14 -6.79
CA SER A 109 -18.92 10.88 -7.91
C SER A 109 -18.17 10.54 -9.20
N HIS A 110 -17.01 11.16 -9.44
CA HIS A 110 -16.12 10.83 -10.55
C HIS A 110 -15.49 9.45 -10.40
N VAL A 111 -15.01 9.09 -9.20
CA VAL A 111 -14.42 7.76 -8.96
C VAL A 111 -15.47 6.65 -9.10
N SER A 112 -16.70 6.89 -8.64
CA SER A 112 -17.81 5.93 -8.78
C SER A 112 -18.27 5.75 -10.21
N SER A 113 -18.30 6.82 -11.00
CA SER A 113 -18.80 6.76 -12.38
C SER A 113 -17.83 6.03 -13.32
N THR A 114 -16.53 6.06 -13.04
CA THR A 114 -15.52 5.28 -13.79
C THR A 114 -15.66 3.77 -13.56
N GLY A 115 -16.27 3.34 -12.45
CA GLY A 115 -16.50 1.91 -12.13
C GLY A 115 -17.83 1.34 -12.62
N GLY A 116 -18.62 2.11 -13.37
CA GLY A 116 -19.96 1.72 -13.81
C GLY A 116 -19.98 1.30 -15.28
N SER A 117 -20.14 -0.01 -15.54
CA SER A 117 -20.52 -0.62 -16.82
C SER A 117 -19.41 -1.30 -17.62
N SER A 118 -18.83 -2.37 -17.09
CA SER A 118 -18.48 -3.61 -17.81
C SER A 118 -17.78 -4.56 -16.83
N ASN A 119 -17.70 -5.85 -17.16
CA ASN A 119 -16.93 -6.88 -16.44
C ASN A 119 -15.41 -6.61 -16.41
N GLU A 120 -14.97 -5.38 -16.63
CA GLU A 120 -13.56 -5.01 -16.61
C GLU A 120 -13.06 -4.91 -15.16
N PRO A 121 -11.86 -5.43 -14.87
CA PRO A 121 -11.28 -5.36 -13.55
C PRO A 121 -11.23 -3.91 -13.06
N LEU A 122 -11.33 -3.72 -11.75
CA LEU A 122 -11.09 -2.47 -11.01
C LEU A 122 -9.66 -1.89 -11.22
N LEU A 123 -8.90 -2.39 -12.20
CA LEU A 123 -7.55 -2.01 -12.58
C LEU A 123 -7.49 -0.73 -13.42
N ASP A 124 -8.64 -0.26 -13.95
CA ASP A 124 -8.73 0.99 -14.71
C ASP A 124 -8.92 2.23 -13.80
N THR A 125 -8.66 2.09 -12.50
CA THR A 125 -8.56 3.25 -11.61
C THR A 125 -7.36 4.10 -12.01
N PRO A 126 -7.53 5.41 -12.27
CA PRO A 126 -6.43 6.27 -12.68
C PRO A 126 -5.32 6.22 -11.63
N LEU A 127 -4.06 6.21 -12.11
CA LEU A 127 -2.86 6.32 -11.28
C LEU A 127 -2.83 7.71 -10.64
N CYS A 128 -3.62 7.89 -9.59
CA CYS A 128 -3.64 9.09 -8.77
C CYS A 128 -2.82 8.82 -7.51
N THR A 129 -1.96 9.76 -7.15
CA THR A 129 -1.23 9.75 -5.88
C THR A 129 -1.50 11.07 -5.20
N PHE A 130 -1.96 10.99 -3.96
CA PHE A 130 -2.16 12.15 -3.13
C PHE A 130 -0.84 12.58 -2.48
N GLN A 131 -0.52 13.86 -2.56
CA GLN A 131 0.62 14.47 -1.88
C GLN A 131 0.13 15.68 -1.09
N LEU A 132 0.66 15.85 0.12
CA LEU A 132 0.40 17.05 0.89
C LEU A 132 1.11 18.26 0.24
N PRO A 133 0.46 19.44 0.20
CA PRO A 133 1.17 20.67 -0.13
C PRO A 133 2.32 20.89 0.83
N ASP A 134 3.35 21.62 0.39
CA ASP A 134 4.45 22.00 1.25
C ASP A 134 3.94 22.88 2.41
N LEU A 135 3.89 22.32 3.62
CA LEU A 135 3.44 23.03 4.81
C LEU A 135 4.54 23.93 5.41
N THR A 136 5.80 23.78 4.97
CA THR A 136 6.94 24.55 5.49
C THR A 136 6.89 26.03 5.10
N VAL A 137 6.11 26.36 4.07
CA VAL A 137 5.87 27.75 3.63
C VAL A 137 5.02 28.55 4.62
N TYR A 138 4.34 27.88 5.55
CA TYR A 138 3.50 28.51 6.55
C TYR A 138 4.22 28.68 7.89
N ARG A 139 3.68 29.55 8.74
CA ARG A 139 4.20 29.78 10.09
C ARG A 139 4.10 28.51 10.95
N GLU A 140 5.07 28.34 11.84
CA GLU A 140 5.21 27.17 12.71
C GLU A 140 3.95 26.84 13.51
N ASP A 141 3.28 27.85 14.06
CA ASP A 141 2.05 27.69 14.83
C ASP A 141 0.89 27.13 13.98
N PHE A 142 0.74 27.60 12.74
CA PHE A 142 -0.25 27.09 11.81
C PHE A 142 0.12 25.70 11.28
N ARG A 143 1.39 25.50 10.92
CA ARG A 143 1.91 24.21 10.47
C ARG A 143 1.67 23.13 11.53
N SER A 144 2.09 23.38 12.77
CA SER A 144 1.89 22.48 13.91
C SER A 144 0.40 22.19 14.15
N PHE A 145 -0.48 23.17 13.95
CA PHE A 145 -1.92 22.98 14.04
C PHE A 145 -2.44 22.00 12.97
N ILE A 146 -2.03 22.16 11.71
CA ILE A 146 -2.40 21.28 10.60
C ILE A 146 -1.82 19.87 10.79
N GLU A 147 -0.54 19.76 11.15
CA GLU A 147 0.12 18.46 11.33
C GLU A 147 -0.53 17.64 12.45
N ARG A 148 -0.93 18.27 13.55
CA ARG A 148 -1.65 17.59 14.63
C ARG A 148 -3.00 17.02 14.20
N ASP A 149 -3.66 17.67 13.25
CA ASP A 149 -4.97 17.25 12.75
C ASP A 149 -4.85 16.18 11.65
N LEU A 150 -3.90 16.36 10.72
CA LEU A 150 -3.75 15.51 9.54
C LEU A 150 -2.90 14.26 9.76
N ILE A 151 -1.94 14.30 10.68
CA ILE A 151 -0.89 13.28 10.77
C ILE A 151 -1.09 12.42 12.01
N GLU A 152 -0.93 11.10 11.86
CA GLU A 152 -0.96 10.17 12.99
C GLU A 152 0.40 10.13 13.69
N GLN A 153 0.62 11.12 14.57
CA GLN A 153 1.91 11.33 15.23
C GLN A 153 2.38 10.11 16.03
N SER A 154 1.48 9.41 16.72
CA SER A 154 1.83 8.26 17.55
C SER A 154 2.43 7.13 16.72
N MET A 155 1.82 6.84 15.56
CA MET A 155 2.29 5.85 14.60
C MET A 155 3.60 6.27 13.95
N MET A 156 3.73 7.54 13.55
CA MET A 156 4.96 8.07 12.96
C MET A 156 6.15 7.85 13.90
N VAL A 157 6.05 8.33 15.14
CA VAL A 157 7.13 8.22 16.14
C VAL A 157 7.47 6.75 16.41
N ALA A 158 6.46 5.88 16.51
CA ALA A 158 6.70 4.45 16.73
C ALA A 158 7.47 3.81 15.56
N LEU A 159 7.08 4.10 14.32
CA LEU A 159 7.73 3.53 13.13
C LEU A 159 9.14 4.09 12.89
N GLU A 160 9.35 5.38 13.16
CA GLU A 160 10.67 6.01 13.05
C GLU A 160 11.64 5.48 14.12
N ASN A 161 11.17 5.37 15.37
CA ASN A 161 11.97 4.80 16.46
C ASN A 161 12.30 3.32 16.23
N ALA A 162 11.40 2.58 15.57
CA ALA A 162 11.63 1.19 15.18
C ALA A 162 12.53 1.06 13.93
N GLY A 163 12.99 2.17 13.32
CA GLY A 163 13.79 2.15 12.10
C GLY A 163 13.04 1.61 10.87
N ARG A 164 11.70 1.71 10.87
CA ARG A 164 10.83 1.20 9.79
C ARG A 164 10.32 2.29 8.86
N LEU A 165 10.22 3.52 9.34
CA LEU A 165 9.80 4.70 8.56
C LEU A 165 10.92 5.74 8.54
N ASN A 166 11.07 6.42 7.40
CA ASN A 166 12.00 7.55 7.19
C ASN A 166 13.48 7.29 7.52
N TRP A 167 13.90 6.04 7.73
CA TRP A 167 15.28 5.69 8.01
C TRP A 167 16.22 6.07 6.84
N TRP A 168 15.71 6.02 5.61
CA TRP A 168 16.44 6.39 4.40
C TRP A 168 16.88 7.85 4.36
N THR A 169 16.15 8.75 5.03
CA THR A 169 16.48 10.19 5.08
C THR A 169 17.84 10.47 5.73
N LYS A 170 18.35 9.51 6.53
CA LYS A 170 19.66 9.59 7.19
C LYS A 170 20.79 9.00 6.34
N VAL A 171 20.46 8.23 5.30
CA VAL A 171 21.42 7.45 4.50
C VAL A 171 21.58 8.04 3.11
N VAL A 172 20.49 8.53 2.52
CA VAL A 172 20.48 9.08 1.17
C VAL A 172 20.10 10.56 1.24
N PRO A 173 20.95 11.48 0.74
CA PRO A 173 20.61 12.89 0.69
C PRO A 173 19.42 13.14 -0.25
N ASN A 174 18.60 14.15 0.06
CA ASN A 174 17.44 14.58 -0.73
C ASN A 174 16.27 13.59 -0.82
N CYS A 175 16.24 12.52 -0.02
CA CYS A 175 15.04 11.70 0.10
C CYS A 175 13.96 12.42 0.93
N GLN A 176 12.72 12.37 0.45
CA GLN A 176 11.55 12.94 1.12
C GLN A 176 11.14 12.08 2.33
N SER A 177 10.66 12.76 3.38
CA SER A 177 9.99 12.08 4.49
C SER A 177 8.56 11.72 4.11
N LEU A 178 8.13 10.53 4.51
CA LEU A 178 6.74 10.09 4.40
C LEU A 178 6.02 10.37 5.71
N LEU A 179 4.77 10.81 5.59
CA LEU A 179 3.92 11.19 6.72
C LEU A 179 2.68 10.28 6.76
N PRO A 180 2.43 9.53 7.85
CA PRO A 180 1.23 8.71 7.97
C PRO A 180 0.01 9.60 8.22
N LEU A 181 -0.88 9.69 7.24
CA LEU A 181 -2.13 10.42 7.39
C LEU A 181 -3.05 9.74 8.42
N ALA A 182 -3.72 10.54 9.24
CA ALA A 182 -4.69 10.06 10.21
C ALA A 182 -5.89 9.42 9.50
N THR A 183 -6.35 8.29 10.03
CA THR A 183 -7.55 7.57 9.58
C THR A 183 -8.50 7.36 10.76
N SER A 184 -9.78 7.17 10.49
CA SER A 184 -10.77 6.84 11.52
C SER A 184 -10.60 5.42 12.05
N GLY A 185 -10.82 5.25 13.36
CA GLY A 185 -10.79 3.97 14.07
C GLY A 185 -12.11 3.18 14.00
N ASP A 186 -12.88 3.33 12.92
CA ASP A 186 -14.21 2.72 12.73
C ASP A 186 -14.15 1.28 12.17
N GLY A 187 -12.96 0.70 12.06
CA GLY A 187 -12.75 -0.62 11.46
C GLY A 187 -12.72 -0.64 9.93
N ASN A 188 -12.66 0.53 9.27
CA ASN A 188 -12.43 0.66 7.82
C ASN A 188 -11.08 1.33 7.47
N CYS A 189 -10.17 1.43 8.45
CA CYS A 189 -8.91 2.16 8.34
C CYS A 189 -8.02 1.77 7.15
N LEU A 190 -7.97 0.49 6.78
CA LEU A 190 -7.21 0.03 5.60
C LEU A 190 -7.70 0.70 4.31
N LEU A 191 -9.02 0.76 4.12
CA LEU A 191 -9.61 1.32 2.91
C LEU A 191 -9.67 2.84 2.96
N HIS A 192 -9.75 3.42 4.16
CA HIS A 192 -9.46 4.84 4.35
C HIS A 192 -8.04 5.20 3.92
N ALA A 193 -7.03 4.43 4.35
CA ALA A 193 -5.64 4.66 3.97
C ALA A 193 -5.40 4.53 2.46
N ALA A 194 -5.96 3.49 1.83
CA ALA A 194 -5.88 3.32 0.39
C ALA A 194 -6.55 4.48 -0.37
N SER A 195 -7.78 4.85 0.02
CA SER A 195 -8.53 5.95 -0.60
C SER A 195 -7.83 7.31 -0.41
N LEU A 196 -7.24 7.55 0.76
CA LEU A 196 -6.43 8.74 1.02
C LEU A 196 -5.19 8.78 0.14
N GLY A 197 -4.45 7.67 0.03
CA GLY A 197 -3.23 7.59 -0.78
C GLY A 197 -3.48 7.82 -2.27
N MET A 198 -4.63 7.38 -2.78
CA MET A 198 -4.99 7.56 -4.20
C MET A 198 -5.63 8.93 -4.47
N TRP A 199 -6.62 9.33 -3.68
CA TRP A 199 -7.51 10.44 -4.01
C TRP A 199 -7.59 11.54 -2.95
N GLY A 200 -6.90 11.39 -1.82
CA GLY A 200 -6.89 12.40 -0.75
C GLY A 200 -8.16 12.45 0.10
N PHE A 201 -9.06 11.47 -0.01
CA PHE A 201 -10.22 11.36 0.87
C PHE A 201 -10.43 9.95 1.42
N HIS A 202 -11.12 9.85 2.56
CA HIS A 202 -11.43 8.60 3.24
C HIS A 202 -12.50 7.81 2.50
N ASP A 203 -12.49 6.48 2.47
CA ASP A 203 -13.61 5.66 1.95
C ASP A 203 -14.89 5.68 2.83
N ARG A 204 -15.56 6.83 2.97
CA ARG A 204 -16.75 6.98 3.86
C ARG A 204 -18.03 6.38 3.29
N ASP A 205 -18.16 6.36 1.96
CA ASP A 205 -19.33 5.77 1.29
C ASP A 205 -19.17 4.24 1.11
N LEU A 206 -18.08 3.69 1.67
CA LEU A 206 -17.73 2.27 1.65
C LEU A 206 -17.60 1.72 0.23
N MET A 207 -17.15 2.54 -0.71
CA MET A 207 -17.06 2.18 -2.12
C MET A 207 -15.97 1.13 -2.31
N LEU A 208 -14.75 1.41 -1.82
CA LEU A 208 -13.67 0.43 -1.84
C LEU A 208 -14.03 -0.81 -1.03
N ARG A 209 -14.74 -0.64 0.10
CA ARG A 209 -15.15 -1.78 0.94
C ARG A 209 -16.11 -2.71 0.21
N LYS A 210 -17.12 -2.14 -0.44
CA LYS A 210 -18.09 -2.90 -1.25
C LYS A 210 -17.41 -3.57 -2.44
N SER A 211 -16.49 -2.87 -3.11
CA SER A 211 -15.73 -3.43 -4.24
C SER A 211 -14.83 -4.59 -3.80
N LEU A 212 -14.11 -4.46 -2.68
CA LEU A 212 -13.29 -5.53 -2.12
C LEU A 212 -14.15 -6.75 -1.74
N TYR A 213 -15.27 -6.51 -1.05
CA TYR A 213 -16.22 -7.58 -0.72
C TYR A 213 -16.72 -8.30 -1.98
N ALA A 214 -17.18 -7.56 -3.00
CA ALA A 214 -17.68 -8.14 -4.23
C ALA A 214 -16.61 -8.95 -4.98
N LEU A 215 -15.37 -8.45 -5.02
CA LEU A 215 -14.23 -9.18 -5.60
C LEU A 215 -13.99 -10.51 -4.88
N MET A 216 -14.03 -10.51 -3.54
CA MET A 216 -13.77 -11.69 -2.74
C MET A 216 -14.93 -12.69 -2.71
N ASP A 217 -16.17 -12.23 -2.84
CA ASP A 217 -17.35 -13.09 -2.76
C ASP A 217 -17.78 -13.64 -4.13
N HIS A 218 -17.78 -12.79 -5.16
CA HIS A 218 -18.32 -13.13 -6.50
C HIS A 218 -17.36 -12.82 -7.65
N GLY A 219 -16.17 -12.28 -7.38
CA GLY A 219 -15.20 -11.91 -8.42
C GLY A 219 -14.60 -13.14 -9.12
N LEU A 220 -14.25 -12.97 -10.40
CA LEU A 220 -13.60 -14.00 -11.21
C LEU A 220 -12.29 -14.50 -10.56
N GLU A 221 -11.57 -13.60 -9.90
CA GLU A 221 -10.28 -13.87 -9.23
C GLU A 221 -10.40 -14.56 -7.85
N ARG A 222 -11.62 -14.74 -7.33
CA ARG A 222 -11.86 -15.27 -5.97
C ARG A 222 -11.11 -16.57 -5.69
N GLU A 223 -11.22 -17.55 -6.59
CA GLU A 223 -10.60 -18.86 -6.36
C GLU A 223 -9.07 -18.80 -6.48
N ALA A 224 -8.52 -17.91 -7.31
CA ALA A 224 -7.08 -17.67 -7.37
C ALA A 224 -6.57 -17.03 -6.08
N LEU A 225 -7.24 -16.00 -5.56
CA LEU A 225 -6.91 -15.36 -4.28
C LEU A 225 -6.98 -16.36 -3.12
N LYS A 226 -8.01 -17.22 -3.09
CA LYS A 226 -8.17 -18.26 -2.07
C LYS A 226 -7.03 -19.29 -2.11
N ARG A 227 -6.56 -19.69 -3.30
CA ARG A 227 -5.39 -20.58 -3.42
C ARG A 227 -4.12 -19.92 -2.89
N ARG A 228 -3.87 -18.65 -3.24
CA ARG A 228 -2.72 -17.87 -2.74
C ARG A 228 -2.73 -17.75 -1.21
N TRP A 229 -3.89 -17.44 -0.63
CA TRP A 229 -4.05 -17.39 0.82
C TRP A 229 -3.80 -18.75 1.48
N ARG A 230 -4.39 -19.84 0.97
CA ARG A 230 -4.19 -21.19 1.52
C ARG A 230 -2.74 -21.66 1.45
N TRP A 231 -2.00 -21.24 0.43
CA TRP A 231 -0.59 -21.56 0.31
C TRP A 231 0.28 -20.87 1.36
N GLN A 232 -0.08 -19.65 1.76
CA GLN A 232 0.67 -18.87 2.74
C GLN A 232 0.38 -19.27 4.19
N GLN A 233 -0.81 -19.81 4.48
CA GLN A 233 -1.26 -20.22 5.82
C GLN A 233 -0.67 -21.56 6.25
#